data_AF-A0A1G2ZVX8-F1
#
_entry.id   AF-A0A1G2ZVX8-F1
#
_cell.length_a   1.000
_cell.length_b   1.000
_cell.length_c   1.000
_cell.angle_alpha   90.00
_cell.angle_beta   90.00
_cell.angle_gamma   90.00
#
_symmetry.space_group_name_H-M   'P 1'
#
loop_
_entity.id
_entity.type
_entity.pdbx_description
1 polymer ?
#
loop_
_entity_poly.entity_id
_entity_poly.type
_entity_poly.pdbx_seq_one_letter_code
_entity_poly.pdbx_strand_id
1 'polypeptide(L)'
;MDVEFTHPQQIVLEHGSDKQPARFWYVILTLTNNTGQDVSFYPKCDLLTDTFHIVPAGKSVTPAVFEHIRKRHEKRYPFLELLDKAGNKILQGEDNAKDIAIIWPDFDLQAKNIKLFITGLSNETAGVNHPVALDETGQPVKVYLRKTLELSYDLKGDSALRSSVSLVYKEKHWVMR
;
A
#
# COMPACT_ATOMS: atom_id res chain seq x y z
N MET A 1 -9.00 -9.39 -11.10
CA MET A 1 -8.28 -8.15 -11.42
C MET A 1 -6.82 -8.49 -11.54
N ASP A 2 -6.17 -7.92 -12.53
CA ASP A 2 -4.74 -8.04 -12.70
C ASP A 2 -4.05 -6.86 -12.01
N VAL A 3 -2.92 -7.17 -11.38
CA VAL A 3 -2.25 -6.24 -10.46
C VAL A 3 -0.76 -6.24 -10.78
N GLU A 4 -0.28 -5.09 -11.25
CA GLU A 4 1.13 -4.81 -11.43
C GLU A 4 1.59 -3.75 -10.43
N PHE A 5 2.85 -3.80 -10.01
CA PHE A 5 3.38 -2.83 -9.06
C PHE A 5 4.85 -2.53 -9.32
N THR A 6 5.26 -1.32 -8.98
CA THR A 6 6.68 -1.00 -8.82
C THR A 6 7.18 -1.47 -7.46
N HIS A 7 8.45 -1.81 -7.37
CA HIS A 7 9.08 -1.97 -6.05
C HIS A 7 9.14 -0.64 -5.31
N PRO A 8 9.21 -0.65 -3.95
CA PRO A 8 9.21 0.57 -3.16
C PRO A 8 10.38 1.48 -3.52
N GLN A 9 10.07 2.75 -3.69
CA GLN A 9 11.02 3.81 -4.00
C GLN A 9 11.00 4.85 -2.89
N GLN A 10 12.16 5.47 -2.64
CA GLN A 10 12.28 6.56 -1.68
C GLN A 10 12.14 7.93 -2.36
N ILE A 11 11.58 8.87 -1.61
CA ILE A 11 11.61 10.30 -1.93
C ILE A 11 11.80 11.09 -0.65
N VAL A 12 12.67 12.11 -0.69
CA VAL A 12 12.93 13.01 0.44
C VAL A 12 12.52 14.40 0.01
N LEU A 13 11.68 15.04 0.82
CA LEU A 13 11.17 16.39 0.58
C LEU A 13 11.12 17.17 1.88
N GLU A 14 11.23 18.47 1.78
CA GLU A 14 11.03 19.37 2.92
C GLU A 14 9.56 19.30 3.37
N HIS A 15 9.33 19.08 4.67
CA HIS A 15 8.00 18.96 5.26
C HIS A 15 7.79 20.02 6.33
N GLY A 16 6.61 20.64 6.32
CA GLY A 16 6.21 21.68 7.27
C GLY A 16 6.88 23.03 7.05
N SER A 17 6.51 24.01 7.88
CA SER A 17 7.04 25.38 7.84
C SER A 17 8.54 25.46 8.12
N ASP A 18 9.07 24.50 8.89
CA ASP A 18 10.47 24.45 9.33
C ASP A 18 11.40 23.81 8.29
N LYS A 19 10.87 23.41 7.12
CA LYS A 19 11.61 22.80 6.00
C LYS A 19 12.48 21.59 6.38
N GLN A 20 12.08 20.84 7.40
CA GLN A 20 12.85 19.67 7.78
C GLN A 20 12.72 18.58 6.70
N PRO A 21 13.81 17.90 6.32
CA PRO A 21 13.75 16.83 5.34
C PRO A 21 12.96 15.65 5.91
N ALA A 22 11.84 15.33 5.28
CA ALA A 22 11.05 14.16 5.58
C ALA A 22 11.16 13.14 4.44
N ARG A 23 11.29 11.88 4.80
CA ARG A 23 11.33 10.77 3.85
C ARG A 23 9.97 10.11 3.72
N PHE A 24 9.68 9.71 2.50
CA PHE A 24 8.52 8.92 2.15
C PHE A 24 8.96 7.73 1.29
N TRP A 25 8.21 6.64 1.43
CA TRP A 25 8.30 5.46 0.58
C TRP A 25 7.05 5.37 -0.25
N TYR A 26 7.17 4.97 -1.51
CA TYR A 26 6.00 4.79 -2.36
C TYR A 26 6.14 3.62 -3.32
N VAL A 27 5.00 3.07 -3.71
CA VAL A 27 4.84 2.18 -4.86
C VAL A 27 3.81 2.77 -5.81
N ILE A 28 3.92 2.43 -7.09
CA ILE A 28 2.86 2.66 -8.06
C ILE A 28 2.22 1.31 -8.36
N LEU A 29 0.91 1.25 -8.23
CA LEU A 29 0.07 0.08 -8.45
C LEU A 29 -0.75 0.32 -9.71
N THR A 30 -0.65 -0.57 -10.69
CA THR A 30 -1.49 -0.56 -11.89
C THR A 30 -2.54 -1.65 -11.74
N LEU A 31 -3.82 -1.27 -11.84
CA LEU A 31 -4.95 -2.16 -11.67
C LEU A 31 -5.75 -2.27 -12.95
N THR A 32 -5.88 -3.49 -13.46
CA THR A 32 -6.68 -3.79 -14.66
C THR A 32 -7.84 -4.71 -14.31
N ASN A 33 -9.06 -4.29 -14.65
CA ASN A 33 -10.26 -5.05 -14.37
C ASN A 33 -10.71 -5.88 -15.58
N ASN A 34 -10.26 -7.13 -15.59
CA ASN A 34 -10.63 -8.13 -16.61
C ASN A 34 -11.75 -9.08 -16.14
N THR A 35 -12.60 -8.66 -15.20
CA THR A 35 -13.62 -9.55 -14.59
C THR A 35 -14.94 -9.64 -15.35
N GLY A 36 -15.11 -8.88 -16.44
CA GLY A 36 -16.35 -8.87 -17.23
C GLY A 36 -17.46 -7.99 -16.68
N GLN A 37 -17.21 -7.24 -15.60
CA GLN A 37 -18.08 -6.19 -15.07
C GLN A 37 -17.27 -5.18 -14.25
N ASP A 38 -17.83 -4.01 -13.96
CA ASP A 38 -17.19 -3.06 -13.05
C ASP A 38 -17.14 -3.60 -11.62
N VAL A 39 -16.07 -3.26 -10.90
CA VAL A 39 -15.86 -3.73 -9.52
C VAL A 39 -15.73 -2.58 -8.55
N SER A 40 -16.36 -2.72 -7.38
CA SER A 40 -16.15 -1.80 -6.26
C SER A 40 -14.71 -1.89 -5.76
N PHE A 41 -14.15 -0.75 -5.37
CA PHE A 41 -12.76 -0.61 -4.99
C PHE A 41 -12.63 0.21 -3.71
N TYR A 42 -12.22 -0.45 -2.63
CA TYR A 42 -12.04 0.18 -1.32
C TYR A 42 -10.69 -0.27 -0.75
N PRO A 43 -9.58 0.26 -1.30
CA PRO A 43 -8.26 -0.20 -0.91
C PRO A 43 -7.89 0.35 0.46
N LYS A 44 -7.22 -0.49 1.24
CA LYS A 44 -6.44 -0.09 2.41
C LYS A 44 -5.04 -0.63 2.24
N CYS A 45 -4.05 0.23 2.44
CA CYS A 45 -2.64 -0.08 2.25
C CYS A 45 -1.87 0.19 3.55
N ASP A 46 -1.30 -0.86 4.14
CA ASP A 46 -0.52 -0.78 5.37
C ASP A 46 0.92 -1.26 5.12
N LEU A 47 1.90 -0.58 5.69
CA LEU A 47 3.27 -1.06 5.82
C LEU A 47 3.46 -1.59 7.24
N LEU A 48 3.97 -2.81 7.37
CA LEU A 48 4.31 -3.43 8.66
C LEU A 48 5.82 -3.67 8.70
N THR A 49 6.46 -3.22 9.78
CA THR A 49 7.87 -3.52 10.06
C THR A 49 8.02 -4.78 10.91
N ASP A 50 9.21 -5.37 10.91
CA ASP A 50 9.59 -6.47 11.82
C ASP A 50 9.70 -6.04 13.30
N THR A 51 9.67 -4.74 13.56
CA THR A 51 9.51 -4.16 14.91
C THR A 51 8.05 -3.96 15.32
N PHE A 52 7.11 -4.53 14.54
CA PHE A 52 5.66 -4.50 14.75
C PHE A 52 5.02 -3.11 14.64
N HIS A 53 5.68 -2.18 13.96
CA HIS A 53 5.10 -0.87 13.68
C HIS A 53 4.25 -0.94 12.40
N ILE A 54 2.98 -0.53 12.51
CA ILE A 54 2.07 -0.39 11.37
C ILE A 54 2.01 1.07 10.94
N VAL A 55 2.36 1.32 9.69
CA VAL A 55 2.31 2.63 9.05
C VAL A 55 1.23 2.61 7.95
N PRO A 56 0.08 3.28 8.15
CA PRO A 56 -0.94 3.39 7.11
C PRO A 56 -0.48 4.29 5.96
N ALA A 57 -0.85 3.93 4.72
CA ALA A 57 -0.63 4.79 3.56
C ALA A 57 -1.45 6.09 3.65
N GLY A 58 -0.99 7.15 2.97
CA GLY A 58 -1.66 8.44 2.89
C GLY A 58 -1.54 9.31 4.16
N LYS A 59 -1.22 8.72 5.32
CA LYS A 59 -1.05 9.45 6.57
C LYS A 59 0.13 10.42 6.48
N SER A 60 -0.12 11.70 6.78
CA SER A 60 0.88 12.78 6.79
C SER A 60 1.57 13.01 5.43
N VAL A 61 0.96 12.61 4.32
CA VAL A 61 1.48 12.85 2.97
C VAL A 61 0.97 14.20 2.48
N THR A 62 1.88 15.14 2.23
CA THR A 62 1.49 16.44 1.65
C THR A 62 1.25 16.32 0.15
N PRO A 63 0.40 17.18 -0.45
CA PRO A 63 0.19 17.20 -1.90
C PRO A 63 1.51 17.36 -2.69
N ALA A 64 2.49 18.08 -2.13
CA ALA A 64 3.79 18.26 -2.75
C ALA A 64 4.55 16.93 -2.96
N VAL A 65 4.42 15.96 -2.06
CA VAL A 65 5.06 14.63 -2.20
C VAL A 65 4.54 13.93 -3.44
N PHE A 66 3.21 13.92 -3.59
CA PHE A 66 2.58 13.32 -4.75
C PHE A 66 2.96 14.00 -6.06
N GLU A 67 2.95 15.33 -6.11
CA GLU A 67 3.30 16.07 -7.33
C GLU A 67 4.73 15.76 -7.80
N HIS A 68 5.68 15.55 -6.88
CA HIS A 68 7.02 15.12 -7.25
C HIS A 68 7.05 13.69 -7.80
N ILE A 69 6.30 12.77 -7.21
CA ILE A 69 6.18 11.39 -7.71
C ILE A 69 5.54 11.39 -9.09
N ARG A 70 4.44 12.12 -9.27
CA ARG A 70 3.74 12.29 -10.55
C ARG A 70 4.67 12.82 -11.63
N LYS A 71 5.39 13.92 -11.36
CA LYS A 71 6.37 14.49 -12.31
C LYS A 71 7.52 13.53 -12.64
N ARG A 72 8.03 12.79 -11.64
CA ARG A 72 9.10 11.80 -11.84
C ARG A 72 8.71 10.70 -12.81
N HIS A 73 7.42 10.35 -12.83
CA HIS A 73 6.88 9.19 -13.52
C HIS A 73 5.93 9.52 -14.68
N GLU A 74 5.75 10.80 -15.01
CA GLU A 74 4.78 11.32 -15.98
C GLU A 74 4.85 10.63 -17.35
N LYS A 75 6.05 10.24 -17.80
CA LYS A 75 6.24 9.56 -19.09
C LYS A 75 5.63 8.16 -19.12
N ARG A 76 5.62 7.44 -18.00
CA ARG A 76 5.12 6.06 -17.90
C ARG A 76 3.70 6.01 -17.36
N TYR A 77 3.38 6.89 -16.40
CA TYR A 77 2.10 6.93 -15.69
C TYR A 77 1.49 8.35 -15.80
N PRO A 78 1.02 8.76 -17.00
CA PRO A 78 0.53 10.12 -17.24
C PRO A 78 -0.75 10.44 -16.45
N PHE A 79 -1.53 9.41 -16.10
CA PHE A 79 -2.77 9.52 -15.32
C PHE A 79 -2.62 9.00 -13.90
N LEU A 80 -1.41 9.06 -13.33
CA LEU A 80 -1.16 8.61 -11.96
C LEU A 80 -2.06 9.35 -10.98
N GLU A 81 -2.76 8.61 -10.12
CA GLU A 81 -3.65 9.12 -9.08
C GLU A 81 -3.11 8.83 -7.67
N LEU A 82 -3.57 9.58 -6.67
CA LEU A 82 -3.35 9.24 -5.26
C LEU A 82 -4.33 8.16 -4.81
N LEU A 83 -3.91 7.31 -3.87
CA LEU A 83 -4.78 6.29 -3.26
C LEU A 83 -6.15 6.83 -2.85
N ASP A 84 -6.19 7.96 -2.15
CA ASP A 84 -7.44 8.56 -1.65
C ASP A 84 -8.31 9.17 -2.76
N LYS A 85 -7.73 9.41 -3.94
CA LYS A 85 -8.40 10.01 -5.10
C LYS A 85 -8.79 8.97 -6.17
N ALA A 86 -8.28 7.75 -6.08
CA ALA A 86 -8.50 6.67 -7.04
C ALA A 86 -9.98 6.22 -7.20
N GLY A 87 -10.92 6.85 -6.49
CA GLY A 87 -12.34 6.56 -6.53
C GLY A 87 -12.71 5.25 -5.86
N ASN A 88 -13.99 4.89 -5.97
CA ASN A 88 -14.56 3.70 -5.31
C ASN A 88 -14.90 2.56 -6.29
N LYS A 89 -14.50 2.67 -7.55
CA LYS A 89 -14.83 1.72 -8.61
C LYS A 89 -13.69 1.63 -9.64
N ILE A 90 -13.41 0.41 -10.11
CA ILE A 90 -12.56 0.16 -11.27
C ILE A 90 -13.43 -0.33 -12.41
N LEU A 91 -13.44 0.40 -13.52
CA LEU A 91 -14.22 0.08 -14.70
C LEU A 91 -13.58 -1.10 -15.44
N GLN A 92 -14.40 -1.90 -16.12
CA GLN A 92 -13.91 -3.04 -16.90
C GLN A 92 -13.05 -2.61 -18.09
N GLY A 93 -12.03 -3.41 -18.42
CA GLY A 93 -11.24 -3.31 -19.65
C GLY A 93 -9.86 -2.70 -19.42
N GLU A 94 -8.94 -3.01 -20.35
CA GLU A 94 -7.54 -2.56 -20.28
C GLU A 94 -7.39 -1.04 -20.39
N ASP A 95 -8.20 -0.40 -21.23
CA ASP A 95 -8.19 1.07 -21.40
C ASP A 95 -8.61 1.83 -20.13
N ASN A 96 -9.26 1.14 -19.18
CA ASN A 96 -9.68 1.68 -17.89
C ASN A 96 -8.72 1.33 -16.76
N ALA A 97 -7.51 0.84 -17.07
CA ALA A 97 -6.50 0.57 -16.07
C ALA A 97 -6.20 1.82 -15.23
N LYS A 98 -6.08 1.64 -13.92
CA LYS A 98 -5.78 2.73 -12.99
C LYS A 98 -4.38 2.61 -12.43
N ASP A 99 -3.62 3.69 -12.54
CA ASP A 99 -2.32 3.84 -11.90
C ASP A 99 -2.46 4.63 -10.61
N ILE A 100 -2.05 4.02 -9.50
CA ILE A 100 -2.27 4.57 -8.16
C ILE A 100 -0.93 4.64 -7.43
N ALA A 101 -0.55 5.85 -7.01
CA ALA A 101 0.55 6.07 -6.09
C ALA A 101 0.08 5.79 -4.65
N ILE A 102 0.72 4.82 -4.02
CA ILE A 102 0.54 4.50 -2.61
C ILE A 102 1.79 4.96 -1.87
N ILE A 103 1.61 5.85 -0.90
CA ILE A 103 2.71 6.57 -0.25
C ILE A 103 2.62 6.37 1.27
N TRP A 104 3.74 6.04 1.89
CA TRP A 104 3.90 5.92 3.33
C TRP A 104 4.97 6.92 3.82
N PRO A 105 4.80 7.52 5.00
CA PRO A 105 5.91 8.21 5.67
C PRO A 105 7.02 7.21 6.03
N ASP A 106 8.18 7.72 6.41
CA ASP A 106 9.27 6.87 6.92
C ASP A 106 8.83 6.10 8.18
N PHE A 107 9.48 4.98 8.41
CA PHE A 107 9.23 4.08 9.53
C PHE A 107 10.47 3.97 10.43
N ASP A 108 10.39 3.17 11.48
CA ASP A 108 11.45 3.09 12.48
C ASP A 108 12.79 2.64 11.89
N LEU A 109 13.89 3.21 12.40
CA LEU A 109 15.25 2.97 11.89
C LEU A 109 15.77 1.56 12.17
N GLN A 110 15.19 0.87 13.15
CA GLN A 110 15.62 -0.46 13.59
C GLN A 110 15.06 -1.57 12.71
N ALA A 111 14.01 -1.30 11.94
CA ALA A 111 13.42 -2.27 11.04
C ALA A 111 14.44 -2.79 10.01
N LYS A 112 14.46 -4.12 9.85
CA LYS A 112 15.29 -4.87 8.88
C LYS A 112 14.45 -5.52 7.79
N ASN A 113 13.15 -5.68 8.02
CA ASN A 113 12.20 -6.19 7.03
C ASN A 113 10.93 -5.36 7.06
N ILE A 114 10.31 -5.20 5.90
CA ILE A 114 8.96 -4.65 5.79
C ILE A 114 8.05 -5.57 4.97
N LYS A 115 6.77 -5.50 5.32
CA LYS A 115 5.68 -6.10 4.56
C LYS A 115 4.70 -5.02 4.14
N LEU A 116 4.33 -5.01 2.86
CA LEU A 116 3.26 -4.17 2.35
C LEU A 116 2.00 -5.02 2.20
N PHE A 117 0.91 -4.54 2.80
CA PHE A 117 -0.41 -5.16 2.70
C PHE A 117 -1.33 -4.26 1.88
N ILE A 118 -1.83 -4.76 0.76
CA ILE A 118 -2.73 -4.02 -0.15
C ILE A 118 -4.04 -4.80 -0.25
N THR A 119 -5.09 -4.25 0.34
CA THR A 119 -6.44 -4.83 0.34
C THR A 119 -7.29 -4.23 -0.78
N GLY A 120 -8.50 -4.78 -1.01
CA GLY A 120 -9.46 -4.22 -1.95
C GLY A 120 -9.17 -4.51 -3.43
N LEU A 121 -8.22 -5.42 -3.70
CA LEU A 121 -7.86 -5.89 -5.05
C LEU A 121 -8.77 -7.04 -5.54
N SER A 122 -9.57 -7.59 -4.65
CA SER A 122 -10.53 -8.66 -4.89
C SER A 122 -11.72 -8.49 -3.94
N ASN A 123 -12.91 -8.88 -4.39
CA ASN A 123 -14.11 -8.99 -3.55
C ASN A 123 -14.20 -10.32 -2.80
N GLU A 124 -13.15 -11.14 -2.83
CA GLU A 124 -13.10 -12.40 -2.09
C GLU A 124 -13.02 -12.14 -0.58
N THR A 125 -14.02 -12.62 0.15
CA THR A 125 -14.11 -12.52 1.61
C THR A 125 -14.39 -13.86 2.25
N ALA A 126 -13.80 -14.13 3.42
CA ALA A 126 -14.12 -15.30 4.23
C ALA A 126 -14.64 -14.88 5.60
N GLY A 127 -15.81 -15.39 5.98
CA GLY A 127 -16.35 -15.23 7.33
C GLY A 127 -15.76 -16.29 8.25
N VAL A 128 -15.03 -15.88 9.28
CA VAL A 128 -14.49 -16.76 10.33
C VAL A 128 -15.06 -16.37 11.68
N ASN A 129 -15.21 -17.33 12.57
CA ASN A 129 -15.58 -17.05 13.96
C ASN A 129 -14.36 -16.53 14.71
N HIS A 130 -14.51 -15.44 15.45
CA HIS A 130 -13.44 -14.93 16.30
C HIS A 130 -13.11 -16.00 17.34
N PRO A 131 -11.83 -16.38 17.51
CA PRO A 131 -11.46 -17.52 18.35
C PRO A 131 -11.82 -17.34 19.83
N VAL A 132 -11.93 -16.09 20.28
CA VAL A 132 -12.14 -15.76 21.71
C VAL A 132 -13.24 -14.73 21.99
N ALA A 133 -13.74 -14.02 20.98
CA ALA A 133 -14.67 -12.91 21.22
C ALA A 133 -16.08 -13.45 21.03
N LEU A 134 -16.94 -13.21 22.01
CA LEU A 134 -18.34 -13.59 21.99
C LEU A 134 -19.20 -12.34 21.88
N ASP A 135 -20.33 -12.44 21.18
CA ASP A 135 -21.36 -11.43 21.16
C ASP A 135 -22.18 -11.41 22.46
N GLU A 136 -23.15 -10.50 22.56
CA GLU A 136 -24.02 -10.35 23.73
C GLU A 136 -24.84 -11.62 24.03
N THR A 137 -24.96 -12.54 23.07
CA THR A 137 -25.68 -13.81 23.20
C THR A 137 -24.76 -15.00 23.51
N GLY A 138 -23.45 -14.75 23.69
CA GLY A 138 -22.46 -15.79 23.97
C GLY A 138 -22.01 -16.58 22.73
N GLN A 139 -22.35 -16.13 21.52
CA GLN A 139 -21.89 -16.76 20.26
C GLN A 139 -20.61 -16.12 19.76
N PRO A 140 -19.69 -16.86 19.13
CA PRO A 140 -18.48 -16.29 18.56
C PRO A 140 -18.78 -15.16 17.57
N VAL A 141 -18.15 -14.00 17.77
CA VAL A 141 -18.28 -12.85 16.88
C VAL A 141 -17.79 -13.24 15.48
N LYS A 142 -18.61 -13.01 14.46
CA LYS A 142 -18.23 -13.29 13.08
C LYS A 142 -17.34 -12.17 12.53
N VAL A 143 -16.15 -12.53 12.07
CA VAL A 143 -15.16 -11.63 11.47
C VAL A 143 -15.07 -11.92 9.98
N TYR A 144 -15.02 -10.89 9.15
CA TYR A 144 -14.87 -11.02 7.70
C TYR A 144 -13.45 -10.66 7.28
N LEU A 145 -12.70 -11.66 6.85
CA LEU A 145 -11.36 -11.49 6.29
C LEU A 145 -11.48 -11.17 4.79
N ARG A 146 -10.59 -10.31 4.29
CA ARG A 146 -10.52 -9.94 2.88
C ARG A 146 -9.22 -10.43 2.27
N LYS A 147 -9.29 -10.84 1.02
CA LYS A 147 -8.09 -11.20 0.28
C LYS A 147 -7.19 -9.99 0.09
N THR A 148 -5.97 -10.12 0.57
CA THR A 148 -4.98 -9.06 0.69
C THR A 148 -3.69 -9.48 0.02
N LEU A 149 -3.13 -8.60 -0.81
CA LEU A 149 -1.81 -8.79 -1.39
C LEU A 149 -0.75 -8.43 -0.34
N GLU A 150 0.09 -9.39 0.01
CA GLU A 150 1.27 -9.21 0.86
C GLU A 150 2.53 -9.20 -0.02
N LEU A 151 3.37 -8.17 0.13
CA LEU A 151 4.68 -8.07 -0.50
C LEU A 151 5.76 -7.93 0.58
N SER A 152 6.72 -8.84 0.62
CA SER A 152 7.78 -8.84 1.63
C SER A 152 9.10 -8.32 1.05
N TYR A 153 9.80 -7.49 1.83
CA TYR A 153 11.08 -6.89 1.45
C TYR A 153 12.07 -6.89 2.62
N ASP A 154 13.33 -7.22 2.33
CA ASP A 154 14.44 -7.03 3.27
C ASP A 154 15.09 -5.67 3.03
N LEU A 155 15.44 -4.96 4.10
CA LEU A 155 16.27 -3.76 4.04
C LEU A 155 17.74 -4.18 4.04
N LYS A 156 18.44 -3.95 2.93
CA LYS A 156 19.91 -4.13 2.84
C LYS A 156 20.61 -2.79 2.91
N GLY A 157 21.52 -2.66 3.86
CA GLY A 157 22.33 -1.48 4.10
C GLY A 157 22.63 -1.33 5.59
N ASP A 158 23.41 -0.31 5.94
CA ASP A 158 23.58 0.06 7.35
C ASP A 158 22.31 0.77 7.83
N SER A 159 21.67 0.26 8.88
CA SER A 159 20.50 0.90 9.50
C SER A 159 20.78 2.34 9.96
N ALA A 160 22.05 2.67 10.26
CA ALA A 160 22.48 4.03 10.58
C ALA A 160 22.51 4.97 9.36
N LEU A 161 22.68 4.43 8.15
CA LEU A 161 22.71 5.18 6.89
C LEU A 161 21.52 4.82 6.02
N ARG A 162 20.34 5.15 6.54
CA ARG A 162 19.03 4.93 5.93
C ARG A 162 18.88 5.47 4.49
N SER A 163 19.74 6.36 4.01
CA SER A 163 19.77 6.88 2.63
C SER A 163 20.38 5.91 1.60
N SER A 164 21.26 4.99 2.03
CA SER A 164 21.86 3.95 1.18
C SER A 164 21.12 2.62 1.24
N VAL A 165 20.06 2.54 2.04
CA VAL A 165 19.29 1.31 2.22
C VAL A 165 18.49 1.00 0.97
N SER A 166 18.72 -0.19 0.42
CA SER A 166 17.99 -0.75 -0.70
C SER A 166 17.00 -1.80 -0.19
N LEU A 167 15.77 -1.76 -0.71
CA LEU A 167 14.77 -2.79 -0.44
C LEU A 167 14.96 -3.92 -1.44
N VAL A 168 15.21 -5.12 -0.91
CA VAL A 168 15.33 -6.34 -1.71
C VAL A 168 14.02 -7.09 -1.62
N TYR A 169 13.36 -7.21 -2.76
CA TYR A 169 12.13 -7.99 -2.88
C TYR A 169 12.39 -9.46 -2.54
N LYS A 170 11.52 -10.03 -1.70
CA LYS A 170 11.62 -11.41 -1.26
C LYS A 170 10.55 -12.27 -1.91
N GLU A 171 9.29 -11.89 -1.71
CA GLU A 171 8.16 -12.74 -2.04
C GLU A 171 6.85 -11.94 -2.13
N LYS A 172 5.86 -12.56 -2.77
CA LYS A 172 4.49 -12.08 -2.92
C LYS A 172 3.54 -13.20 -2.55
N HIS A 173 2.60 -12.90 -1.66
CA HIS A 173 1.58 -13.84 -1.20
C HIS A 173 0.19 -13.21 -1.22
N TRP A 174 -0.84 -14.04 -1.36
CA TRP A 174 -2.22 -13.66 -1.09
C TRP A 174 -2.63 -14.23 0.25
N VAL A 175 -3.05 -13.37 1.16
CA VAL A 175 -3.45 -13.74 2.53
C VAL A 175 -4.87 -13.27 2.81
N MET A 176 -5.53 -13.89 3.79
CA MET A 176 -6.84 -13.45 4.29
C MET A 176 -6.61 -12.61 5.55
N ARG A 177 -6.94 -11.32 5.49
CA ARG A 177 -6.72 -10.34 6.58
C ARG A 177 -7.91 -9.39 6.73
#